data_AF-A0A955F2Z9-F1
#
_entry.id   AF-A0A955F2Z9-F1
#
_cell.length_a   1.000
_cell.length_b   1.000
_cell.length_c   1.000
_cell.angle_alpha   90.00
_cell.angle_beta   90.00
_cell.angle_gamma   90.00
#
_symmetry.space_group_name_H-M   'P 1'
#
loop_
_entity.id
_entity.type
_entity.pdbx_description
1 polymer ?
#
loop_
_entity_poly.entity_id
_entity_poly.type
_entity_poly.pdbx_seq_one_letter_code
_entity_poly.pdbx_strand_id
1 'polypeptide(L)'
;MKPQDIANQLKKRFGDAILVTEMDVPDPCCQIEASALADVALHCRDELGFNYLRCLSGVDYLDKKKTTDELGVIYHLGAIPD
;
A
#
# COMPACT_ATOMS: atom_id res chain seq x y z
N MET A 1 3.92 15.30 5.18
CA MET A 1 3.26 15.25 3.86
C MET A 1 1.81 14.80 4.05
N LYS A 2 0.83 15.28 3.28
CA LYS A 2 -0.54 14.77 3.40
C LYS A 2 -0.65 13.41 2.69
N PRO A 3 -1.54 12.49 3.12
CA PRO A 3 -1.71 11.19 2.45
C PRO A 3 -1.98 11.29 0.95
N GLN A 4 -2.80 12.27 0.53
CA GLN A 4 -3.08 12.52 -0.88
C GLN A 4 -1.84 12.87 -1.71
N ASP A 5 -0.88 13.61 -1.13
CA ASP A 5 0.35 13.97 -1.83
C ASP A 5 1.23 12.74 -2.05
N ILE A 6 1.26 11.82 -1.08
CA ILE A 6 1.95 10.54 -1.18
C ILE A 6 1.32 9.70 -2.29
N ALA A 7 -0.01 9.54 -2.29
CA ALA A 7 -0.73 8.78 -3.31
C ALA A 7 -0.49 9.34 -4.73
N ASN A 8 -0.45 10.67 -4.87
CA ASN A 8 -0.15 11.33 -6.14
C ASN A 8 1.28 11.06 -6.61
N GLN A 9 2.26 11.06 -5.70
CA GLN A 9 3.64 10.71 -6.03
C GLN A 9 3.77 9.25 -6.47
N LEU A 10 3.12 8.33 -5.75
CA LEU A 10 3.09 6.91 -6.11
C LEU A 10 2.46 6.70 -7.48
N LYS A 11 1.29 7.28 -7.76
CA LYS A 11 0.65 7.22 -9.08
C LYS A 11 1.52 7.81 -10.18
N LYS A 12 2.18 8.94 -9.93
CA LYS A 12 3.09 9.56 -10.91
C LYS A 12 4.29 8.65 -11.23
N ARG A 13 4.79 7.90 -10.26
CA ARG A 13 5.98 7.05 -10.40
C ARG A 13 5.68 5.67 -10.99
N PHE A 14 4.59 5.05 -10.54
CA PHE A 14 4.27 3.65 -10.82
C PHE A 14 3.06 3.47 -11.74
N GLY A 15 2.36 4.55 -12.10
CA GLY A 15 1.27 4.55 -13.08
C GLY A 15 0.18 3.55 -12.72
N ASP A 16 -0.14 2.68 -13.67
CA ASP A 16 -1.22 1.69 -13.56
C ASP A 16 -0.96 0.60 -12.51
N ALA A 17 0.28 0.49 -11.99
CA ALA A 17 0.56 -0.41 -10.87
C ALA A 17 -0.06 0.07 -9.55
N ILE A 18 -0.53 1.32 -9.45
CA ILE A 18 -1.33 1.80 -8.32
C ILE A 18 -2.81 1.65 -8.67
N LEU A 19 -3.40 0.53 -8.26
CA LEU A 19 -4.74 0.10 -8.65
C LEU A 19 -5.84 0.94 -8.00
N VAL A 20 -5.74 1.15 -6.70
CA VAL A 20 -6.75 1.86 -5.90
C VAL A 20 -6.05 2.76 -4.89
N THR A 21 -6.64 3.91 -4.62
CA THR A 21 -6.19 4.84 -3.56
C THR A 21 -7.38 5.23 -2.70
N GLU A 22 -7.38 4.78 -1.45
CA GLU A 22 -8.44 5.10 -0.49
C GLU A 22 -7.93 6.11 0.52
N MET A 23 -8.45 7.34 0.44
CA MET A 23 -7.97 8.47 1.25
C MET A 23 -9.00 8.94 2.29
N ASP A 24 -10.27 8.56 2.13
CA ASP A 24 -11.39 8.90 3.02
C ASP A 24 -11.72 7.72 3.95
N VAL A 25 -10.68 7.19 4.59
CA VAL A 25 -10.73 6.07 5.54
C VAL A 25 -9.81 6.37 6.73
N PRO A 26 -10.02 5.74 7.91
CA PRO A 26 -9.20 6.01 9.08
C PRO A 26 -7.69 5.76 8.87
N ASP A 27 -7.33 4.80 8.02
CA ASP A 27 -5.95 4.51 7.64
C ASP A 27 -5.81 4.56 6.11
N PRO A 28 -5.41 5.72 5.52
CA PRO A 28 -5.30 5.88 4.08
C PRO A 28 -4.33 4.90 3.44
N CYS A 29 -4.74 4.24 2.37
CA CYS A 29 -3.97 3.17 1.75
C CYS A 29 -3.99 3.21 0.22
N CYS A 30 -3.05 2.48 -0.38
CA CYS A 30 -3.00 2.24 -1.82
C CYS A 30 -2.97 0.72 -2.06
N GLN A 31 -3.87 0.24 -2.92
CA GLN A 31 -3.74 -1.10 -3.47
C GLN A 31 -2.84 -1.04 -4.70
N ILE A 32 -1.93 -2.03 -4.81
CA ILE A 32 -0.95 -2.07 -5.89
C ILE A 32 -0.94 -3.44 -6.56
N GLU A 33 -0.42 -3.48 -7.79
CA GLU A 33 -0.05 -4.71 -8.46
C GLU A 33 1.01 -5.47 -7.63
N ALA A 34 0.80 -6.77 -7.44
CA ALA A 34 1.70 -7.59 -6.62
C ALA A 34 3.14 -7.61 -7.16
N SER A 35 3.28 -7.55 -8.48
CA SER A 35 4.58 -7.49 -9.17
C SER A 35 5.37 -6.21 -8.87
N ALA A 36 4.71 -5.13 -8.46
CA ALA A 36 5.32 -3.84 -8.15
C ALA A 36 5.71 -3.68 -6.67
N LEU A 37 5.39 -4.65 -5.81
CA LEU A 37 5.54 -4.55 -4.36
C LEU A 37 6.95 -4.14 -3.93
N ALA A 38 7.99 -4.79 -4.46
CA ALA A 38 9.37 -4.53 -4.07
C ALA A 38 9.77 -3.09 -4.42
N ASP A 39 9.48 -2.63 -5.63
CA ASP A 39 9.85 -1.29 -6.10
C ASP A 39 9.08 -0.19 -5.35
N VAL A 40 7.79 -0.40 -5.09
CA VAL A 40 6.96 0.51 -4.30
C VAL A 40 7.47 0.58 -2.86
N ALA A 41 7.76 -0.56 -2.23
CA ALA A 41 8.25 -0.58 -0.85
C ALA A 41 9.62 0.09 -0.71
N LEU A 42 10.54 -0.14 -1.66
CA LEU A 42 11.84 0.52 -1.70
C LEU A 42 11.69 2.04 -1.86
N HIS A 43 10.81 2.49 -2.77
CA HIS A 43 10.54 3.92 -2.92
C HIS A 43 9.93 4.54 -1.65
N CYS A 44 8.99 3.84 -1.00
CA CYS A 44 8.44 4.28 0.28
C CYS A 44 9.52 4.44 1.35
N ARG A 45 10.48 3.52 1.42
CA ARG A 45 11.60 3.58 2.37
C ARG A 45 12.57 4.72 2.02
N ASP A 46 13.05 4.74 0.78
CA ASP A 46 14.21 5.54 0.37
C ASP A 46 13.86 7.01 0.08
N GLU A 47 12.66 7.27 -0.46
CA GLU A 47 12.25 8.61 -0.91
C GLU A 47 11.16 9.23 -0.01
N LEU A 48 10.29 8.40 0.58
CA LEU A 48 9.19 8.86 1.42
C LEU A 48 9.45 8.73 2.93
N GLY A 49 10.57 8.10 3.32
CA GLY A 49 11.02 8.00 4.71
C GLY A 49 10.23 6.99 5.57
N PHE A 50 9.49 6.07 4.95
CA PHE A 50 8.83 4.97 5.67
C PHE A 50 9.85 3.90 6.08
N ASN A 51 10.64 4.21 7.10
CA ASN A 51 11.76 3.42 7.59
C ASN A 51 11.37 2.25 8.52
N TYR A 52 10.09 2.07 8.82
CA TYR A 52 9.63 1.03 9.75
C TYR A 52 8.41 0.27 9.23
N LEU A 53 8.50 -1.06 9.12
CA LEU A 53 7.37 -1.93 8.85
C LEU A 53 6.65 -2.24 10.18
N ARG A 54 5.49 -1.60 10.40
CA ARG A 54 4.71 -1.75 11.64
C ARG A 54 4.02 -3.10 11.72
N CYS A 55 3.42 -3.53 10.62
CA CYS A 55 2.64 -4.77 10.55
C CYS A 55 2.63 -5.31 9.12
N LEU A 56 2.67 -6.64 9.01
CA LEU A 56 2.43 -7.39 7.79
C LEU A 56 1.36 -8.43 8.09
N SER A 57 0.20 -8.30 7.47
CA SER A 57 -0.94 -9.20 7.71
C SER A 57 -1.55 -9.68 6.40
N GLY A 58 -2.00 -10.94 6.38
CA GLY A 58 -2.82 -11.47 5.31
C GLY A 58 -4.30 -11.23 5.56
N VAL A 59 -5.06 -10.99 4.51
CA VAL A 59 -6.52 -10.92 4.55
C VAL A 59 -7.06 -11.91 3.54
N ASP A 60 -8.03 -12.72 3.96
CA ASP A 60 -8.81 -13.55 3.07
C ASP A 60 -10.14 -12.83 2.81
N TYR A 61 -10.37 -12.43 1.55
CA TYR A 61 -11.53 -11.61 1.19
C TYR A 61 -12.82 -12.41 0.97
N LEU A 62 -12.80 -13.75 1.16
CA LEU A 62 -13.94 -14.67 1.13
C LEU A 62 -15.22 -14.06 0.52
N ASP A 63 -15.44 -14.21 -0.79
CA ASP A 63 -16.77 -13.92 -1.34
C ASP A 63 -17.81 -14.73 -0.54
N LYS A 64 -19.00 -14.17 -0.26
CA LYS A 64 -20.12 -14.86 0.41
C LYS A 64 -20.50 -16.17 -0.28
N LYS A 65 -20.13 -16.35 -1.54
CA LYS A 65 -20.28 -17.60 -2.29
C LYS A 65 -19.14 -18.61 -2.09
N LYS A 66 -18.06 -18.23 -1.41
CA LYS A 66 -16.84 -19.02 -1.15
C LYS A 66 -16.22 -19.62 -2.41
N THR A 67 -16.20 -18.85 -3.49
CA THR A 67 -15.72 -19.29 -4.81
C THR A 67 -14.45 -18.60 -5.27
N THR A 68 -13.90 -17.67 -4.48
CA THR A 68 -12.66 -16.95 -4.82
C THR A 68 -11.57 -17.29 -3.81
N ASP A 69 -10.35 -17.50 -4.31
CA ASP A 69 -9.13 -17.66 -3.51
C ASP A 69 -8.41 -16.31 -3.34
N GLU A 70 -9.17 -15.22 -3.23
CA GLU A 70 -8.65 -13.86 -3.22
C GLU A 70 -8.03 -13.52 -1.86
N LEU A 71 -6.72 -13.69 -1.80
CA LEU A 71 -5.88 -13.28 -0.69
C LEU A 71 -5.30 -11.89 -0.93
N GLY A 72 -5.36 -11.05 0.09
CA GLY A 72 -4.65 -9.79 0.18
C GLY A 72 -3.51 -9.85 1.19
N VAL A 73 -2.54 -8.97 1.00
CA VAL A 73 -1.49 -8.72 1.98
C VAL A 73 -1.44 -7.22 2.26
N ILE A 74 -1.54 -6.86 3.54
CA ILE A 74 -1.51 -5.48 4.01
C ILE A 74 -0.17 -5.18 4.66
N TYR A 75 0.47 -4.12 4.19
CA TYR A 75 1.69 -3.56 4.73
C TYR A 75 1.38 -2.23 5.42
N HIS A 76 1.48 -2.19 6.75
CA HIS A 76 1.39 -0.93 7.50
C HIS A 76 2.79 -0.38 7.68
N LEU A 77 3.06 0.79 7.10
CA LEU A 77 4.37 1.44 7.12
C LEU A 77 4.35 2.64 8.08
N GLY A 78 5.49 2.89 8.72
CA GLY A 78 5.73 4.04 9.58
C GLY A 78 6.99 4.78 9.19
N ALA A 79 6.92 6.10 9.28
CA ALA A 79 8.11 6.97 9.35
C ALA A 79 8.35 7.29 10.82
N ILE A 80 9.45 6.81 11.37
CA ILE A 80 9.86 7.04 12.77
C ILE A 80 11.08 7.96 12.73
N PRO A 81 11.06 9.11 13.43
CA PRO A 81 12.24 9.96 13.57
C PRO A 81 13.39 9.19 14.24
N ASP A 82 14.62 9.50 13.83
CA ASP A 82 15.84 9.01 14.50
C ASP A 82 15.95 9.50 15.95
#